data_AF-A0A4Y2VGZ3-F1
#
_entry.id   AF-A0A4Y2VGZ3-F1
#
_cell.length_a   1.000
_cell.length_b   1.000
_cell.length_c   1.000
_cell.angle_alpha   90.00
_cell.angle_beta   90.00
_cell.angle_gamma   90.00
#
_symmetry.space_group_name_H-M   'P 1'
#
loop_
_entity.id
_entity.type
_entity.pdbx_description
1 polymer ?
#
loop_
_entity_poly.entity_id
_entity_poly.type
_entity_poly.pdbx_seq_one_letter_code
_entity_poly.pdbx_strand_id
1 'polypeptide(L)'
;MLLFLRTAYGTHEAIQCCNPGPHYSDKCMSIPVPPNDPFYPKFGQTCISFVRTIPCRHCNSGQRVHWNQNTAYHDLSLVYGSTEEEAQKLRSGVKGMLDVEYNRKSGPMPPTVPVEELCISPDREKSCYKTGDQRANQNPFLLTVHTYL
;
A
#
# COMPACT_ATOMS: atom_id res chain seq x y z
N MET A 1 3.96 -10.63 -1.20
CA MET A 1 4.02 -9.16 -1.18
C MET A 1 2.85 -8.68 -0.34
N LEU A 2 3.13 -8.19 0.88
CA LEU A 2 2.13 -7.94 1.92
C LEU A 2 1.43 -6.61 1.67
N LEU A 3 0.13 -6.67 1.37
CA LEU A 3 -0.75 -5.51 1.29
C LEU A 3 -1.35 -5.25 2.68
N PHE A 4 -0.93 -4.15 3.32
CA PHE A 4 -1.60 -3.62 4.51
C PHE A 4 -2.84 -2.88 4.06
N LEU A 5 -4.02 -3.36 4.47
CA LEU A 5 -5.30 -2.72 4.16
C LEU A 5 -5.73 -1.86 5.35
N ARG A 6 -6.24 -0.66 5.02
CA ARG A 6 -6.96 0.26 5.91
C ARG A 6 -7.80 -0.49 6.94
N THR A 7 -7.48 -0.31 8.21
CA THR A 7 -8.37 -0.66 9.32
C THR A 7 -9.53 0.33 9.35
N ALA A 8 -10.76 -0.15 9.31
CA ALA A 8 -11.98 0.65 9.46
C ALA A 8 -12.22 1.13 10.91
N TYR A 9 -11.17 1.32 11.71
CA TYR A 9 -11.25 1.80 13.08
C TYR A 9 -10.12 2.79 13.32
N GLY A 10 -10.49 4.03 13.63
CA GLY A 10 -9.58 5.14 13.85
C GLY A 10 -8.59 4.87 14.98
N THR A 11 -7.35 4.66 14.58
CA THR A 11 -6.10 5.32 15.03
C THR A 11 -5.03 4.82 14.06
N HIS A 12 -4.21 5.72 13.51
CA HIS A 12 -3.19 5.43 12.49
C HIS A 12 -1.98 4.68 13.08
N GLU A 13 -2.18 3.45 13.54
CA GLU A 13 -1.09 2.61 14.04
C GLU A 13 -1.12 1.24 13.37
N ALA A 14 -0.02 0.90 12.69
CA ALA A 14 0.14 -0.37 12.02
C ALA A 14 0.04 -1.52 13.04
N ILE A 15 -0.75 -2.55 12.75
CA ILE A 15 -0.90 -3.72 13.63
C ILE A 15 0.47 -4.36 13.84
N GLN A 16 0.97 -4.32 15.09
CA GLN A 16 2.27 -4.89 15.43
C GLN A 16 2.13 -6.33 15.95
N CYS A 17 2.45 -7.31 15.11
CA CYS A 17 2.28 -8.74 15.43
C CYS A 17 3.46 -9.36 16.18
N CYS A 18 4.52 -8.60 16.42
CA CYS A 18 5.76 -9.08 17.03
C CYS A 18 5.84 -8.97 18.56
N ASN A 19 4.90 -8.25 19.17
CA ASN A 19 4.81 -8.09 20.62
C ASN A 19 3.39 -8.43 21.06
N PRO A 20 3.10 -9.69 21.42
CA PRO A 20 1.80 -10.05 21.95
C PRO A 20 1.67 -9.45 23.36
N GLY A 21 1.12 -8.24 23.45
CA GLY A 21 0.43 -7.83 24.68
C GLY A 21 -0.78 -8.74 24.94
N PRO A 22 -1.62 -8.45 25.95
CA PRO A 22 -2.84 -9.22 26.23
C PRO A 22 -3.86 -9.25 25.07
N HIS A 23 -3.61 -8.53 23.97
CA HIS A 23 -4.42 -8.45 22.77
C HIS A 23 -3.69 -9.04 21.55
N TYR A 24 -3.42 -10.35 21.56
CA TYR A 24 -3.00 -11.04 20.34
C TYR A 24 -4.16 -11.08 19.35
N SER A 25 -4.04 -10.33 18.24
CA SER A 25 -5.09 -10.29 17.22
C SER A 25 -5.11 -11.59 16.40
N ASP A 26 -6.31 -12.12 16.14
CA ASP A 26 -6.59 -13.18 15.16
C ASP A 26 -6.13 -12.85 13.72
N LYS A 27 -5.81 -11.58 13.47
CA LYS A 27 -5.24 -11.08 12.22
C LYS A 27 -3.73 -11.28 12.13
N CYS A 28 -3.05 -11.63 13.21
CA CYS A 28 -1.61 -11.81 13.21
C CYS A 28 -1.21 -13.24 12.80
N MET A 29 -0.10 -13.35 12.06
CA MET A 29 0.58 -14.62 11.79
C MET A 29 2.09 -14.33 11.73
N SER A 30 2.63 -13.85 12.85
CA SER A 30 4.04 -13.46 12.95
C SER A 30 4.98 -14.60 12.55
N ILE A 31 6.10 -14.22 11.93
CA ILE A 31 7.09 -15.18 11.46
C ILE A 31 8.21 -15.23 12.51
N PRO A 32 8.46 -16.38 13.16
CA PRO A 32 9.55 -16.48 14.11
C PRO A 32 10.90 -16.38 13.39
N VAL A 33 11.83 -15.60 13.95
CA VAL A 33 13.22 -15.56 13.49
C VAL A 33 13.95 -16.76 14.10
N PRO A 34 14.62 -17.60 13.30
CA PRO A 34 15.35 -18.74 13.83
C PRO A 34 16.55 -18.28 14.68
N PRO A 35 16.95 -19.02 15.74
CA PRO A 35 18.07 -18.63 16.60
C PRO A 35 19.41 -18.46 15.86
N ASN A 36 19.61 -19.19 14.76
CA ASN A 36 20.82 -19.15 13.94
C ASN A 36 20.72 -18.17 12.76
N ASP A 37 19.74 -17.24 12.77
CA ASP A 37 19.64 -16.21 11.74
C ASP A 37 20.85 -15.26 11.78
N PRO A 38 21.51 -14.97 10.64
CA PRO A 38 22.73 -14.18 10.61
C PRO A 38 22.50 -12.66 10.74
N PHE A 39 21.27 -12.18 10.64
CA PHE A 39 20.94 -10.76 10.51
C PHE A 39 20.13 -10.24 11.71
N TYR A 40 18.94 -10.80 11.93
CA TYR A 40 17.96 -10.26 12.87
C TYR A 40 18.38 -10.32 14.36
N PRO A 41 19.06 -11.37 14.87
CA PRO A 41 19.49 -11.43 16.27
C PRO A 41 20.44 -10.30 16.68
N LYS A 42 21.21 -9.73 15.73
CA LYS A 42 22.10 -8.59 15.97
C LYS A 42 21.34 -7.31 16.37
N PHE A 43 20.04 -7.26 16.06
CA PHE A 43 19.12 -6.17 16.41
C PHE A 43 18.17 -6.55 17.55
N GLY A 44 18.38 -7.68 18.21
CA GLY A 44 17.47 -8.20 19.24
C GLY A 44 16.09 -8.62 18.70
N GLN A 45 15.96 -8.79 17.39
CA GLN A 45 14.70 -9.14 16.74
C GLN A 45 14.53 -10.67 16.67
N THR A 46 13.45 -11.17 17.28
CA THR A 46 13.13 -12.60 17.36
C THR A 46 11.90 -13.00 16.52
N CYS A 47 11.27 -12.03 15.86
CA CYS A 47 10.13 -12.24 14.99
C CYS A 47 10.06 -11.17 13.89
N ILE A 48 9.33 -11.47 12.82
CA ILE A 48 8.97 -10.53 11.78
C ILE A 48 7.45 -10.32 11.85
N SER A 49 7.03 -9.07 11.93
CA SER A 49 5.61 -8.70 12.00
C SER A 49 4.92 -9.07 10.69
N PHE A 50 3.84 -9.83 10.77
CA PHE A 50 3.06 -10.27 9.63
C PHE A 50 1.58 -10.24 9.97
N VAL A 51 0.84 -9.43 9.22
CA VAL A 51 -0.62 -9.28 9.32
C VAL A 51 -1.26 -10.04 8.17
N ARG A 52 -2.23 -10.90 8.47
CA ARG A 52 -2.99 -11.66 7.48
C ARG A 52 -3.89 -10.71 6.69
N THR A 53 -3.93 -10.90 5.37
CA THR A 53 -4.87 -10.19 4.48
C THR A 53 -6.30 -10.38 4.96
N ILE A 54 -7.12 -9.33 4.88
CA ILE A 54 -8.54 -9.36 5.28
C ILE A 54 -9.28 -10.46 4.47
N PRO A 55 -10.09 -11.32 5.12
CA PRO A 55 -10.87 -12.30 4.40
C PRO A 55 -11.96 -11.61 3.57
N CYS A 56 -12.30 -12.16 2.41
CA CYS A 56 -13.46 -11.69 1.66
C CYS A 56 -14.74 -12.01 2.45
N ARG A 57 -15.36 -10.96 3.00
CA ARG A 57 -16.57 -11.08 3.82
C ARG A 57 -17.83 -11.44 3.02
N HIS A 58 -17.83 -11.14 1.73
CA HIS A 58 -18.98 -11.35 0.84
C HIS A 58 -18.83 -12.60 -0.05
N CYS A 59 -17.74 -13.35 0.11
CA CYS A 59 -17.51 -14.57 -0.63
C CYS A 59 -18.09 -15.75 0.15
N ASN A 60 -19.27 -16.23 -0.25
CA ASN A 60 -19.95 -17.38 0.38
C ASN A 60 -19.28 -18.73 0.02
N SER A 61 -18.00 -18.90 0.37
CA SER A 61 -17.25 -20.12 0.00
C SER A 61 -17.21 -21.19 1.11
N GLY A 62 -17.72 -20.90 2.31
CA GLY A 62 -17.56 -21.76 3.49
C GLY A 62 -16.12 -21.89 4.01
N GLN A 63 -15.13 -21.46 3.21
CA GLN A 63 -13.71 -21.40 3.52
C GLN A 63 -13.22 -19.95 3.47
N ARG A 64 -12.05 -19.69 4.07
CA ARG A 64 -11.41 -18.38 4.00
C ARG A 64 -10.85 -18.14 2.59
N VAL A 65 -11.34 -17.10 1.93
CA VAL A 65 -10.81 -16.60 0.65
C VAL A 65 -10.33 -15.16 0.77
N HIS A 66 -9.44 -14.75 -0.14
CA HIS A 66 -8.90 -13.38 -0.18
C HIS A 66 -9.66 -12.53 -1.20
N TRP A 67 -9.65 -11.22 -0.99
CA TRP A 67 -10.28 -10.24 -1.87
C TRP A 67 -9.24 -9.62 -2.81
N ASN A 68 -9.57 -9.48 -4.10
CA ASN A 68 -8.79 -8.69 -5.04
C ASN A 68 -9.37 -7.27 -5.07
N GLN A 69 -8.55 -6.26 -4.74
CA GLN A 69 -8.96 -4.86 -4.79
C GLN A 69 -8.83 -4.25 -6.17
N ASN A 70 -8.06 -4.87 -7.06
CA ASN A 70 -7.88 -4.39 -8.42
C ASN A 70 -8.84 -5.09 -9.38
N THR A 71 -9.03 -4.49 -10.55
CA THR A 71 -9.73 -5.17 -11.66
C THR A 71 -8.95 -6.42 -12.11
N ALA A 72 -9.66 -7.40 -12.66
CA ALA A 72 -9.05 -8.65 -13.14
C ALA A 72 -8.50 -8.55 -14.57
N TYR A 73 -8.61 -7.38 -15.20
CA TYR A 73 -8.34 -7.17 -16.61
C TYR A 73 -7.05 -6.35 -16.83
N HIS A 74 -6.51 -6.41 -18.04
CA HIS A 74 -5.44 -5.53 -18.49
C HIS A 74 -6.01 -4.21 -19.01
N ASP A 75 -6.55 -3.41 -18.10
CA ASP A 75 -7.30 -2.17 -18.39
C ASP A 75 -6.61 -0.90 -17.91
N LEU A 76 -5.32 -0.99 -17.53
CA LEU A 76 -4.55 0.11 -16.94
C LEU A 76 -5.17 0.66 -15.64
N SER A 77 -5.86 -0.16 -14.85
CA SER A 77 -6.32 0.23 -13.50
C SER A 77 -5.19 0.73 -12.58
N LEU A 78 -3.94 0.37 -12.84
CA LEU A 78 -2.78 0.94 -12.13
C LEU A 78 -2.54 2.44 -12.41
N VAL A 79 -3.08 2.96 -13.52
CA VAL A 79 -3.06 4.38 -13.90
C VAL A 79 -4.38 5.03 -13.53
N TYR A 80 -5.50 4.37 -13.87
CA TYR A 80 -6.84 4.97 -13.79
C TYR A 80 -7.61 4.63 -12.51
N GLY A 81 -7.09 3.79 -11.63
CA GLY A 81 -7.81 3.30 -10.45
C GLY A 81 -8.69 2.08 -10.77
N SER A 82 -9.17 1.42 -9.72
CA SER A 82 -10.02 0.23 -9.83
C SER A 82 -11.48 0.49 -9.50
N THR A 83 -11.81 1.71 -9.05
CA THR A 83 -13.20 2.19 -8.88
C THR A 83 -13.42 3.52 -9.60
N GLU A 84 -14.69 3.82 -9.88
CA GLU A 84 -15.07 5.09 -10.53
C GLU A 84 -14.69 6.30 -9.67
N GLU A 85 -14.82 6.20 -8.34
CA GLU A 85 -14.44 7.27 -7.42
C GLU A 85 -12.93 7.53 -7.42
N GLU A 86 -12.10 6.49 -7.55
CA GLU A 86 -10.66 6.62 -7.72
C GLU A 86 -10.32 7.28 -9.05
N ALA A 87 -10.92 6.79 -10.14
CA ALA A 87 -10.73 7.34 -11.48
C ALA A 87 -11.07 8.82 -11.56
N GLN A 88 -12.20 9.24 -10.97
CA GLN A 88 -12.59 10.64 -10.93
C GLN A 88 -11.58 11.51 -10.16
N LYS A 89 -11.05 11.01 -9.03
CA LYS A 89 -10.04 11.71 -8.23
C LYS A 89 -8.68 11.83 -8.93
N LEU A 90 -8.38 10.96 -9.89
CA LEU A 90 -7.12 10.96 -10.64
C LEU A 90 -7.17 11.86 -11.88
N ARG A 91 -8.35 12.35 -12.26
CA ARG A 91 -8.55 13.21 -13.43
C ARG A 91 -8.54 14.68 -13.03
N SER A 92 -7.97 15.50 -13.89
CA SER A 92 -8.00 16.97 -13.74
C SER A 92 -9.40 17.57 -13.97
N GLY A 93 -10.29 16.80 -14.62
CA GLY A 93 -11.57 17.31 -15.13
C GLY A 93 -11.45 18.22 -16.35
N VAL A 94 -10.23 18.48 -16.83
CA VAL A 94 -9.96 19.40 -17.94
C VAL A 94 -9.52 18.62 -19.16
N LYS A 95 -10.26 18.75 -20.27
CA LYS A 95 -9.94 18.15 -21.58
C LYS A 95 -9.70 16.63 -21.53
N GLY A 96 -10.27 15.94 -20.54
CA GLY A 96 -10.11 14.49 -20.35
C GLY A 96 -8.75 14.05 -19.79
N MET A 97 -7.89 14.98 -19.36
CA MET A 97 -6.54 14.65 -18.88
C MET A 97 -6.51 14.15 -17.44
N LEU A 98 -5.48 13.36 -17.11
CA LEU A 98 -5.11 13.06 -15.73
C LEU A 98 -4.66 14.33 -15.01
N ASP A 99 -4.82 14.33 -13.70
CA ASP A 99 -4.26 15.37 -12.84
C ASP A 99 -2.75 15.18 -12.73
N VAL A 100 -1.98 16.26 -12.88
CA VAL A 100 -0.51 16.23 -12.89
C VAL A 100 0.05 17.47 -12.21
N GLU A 101 1.18 17.31 -11.55
CA GLU A 101 1.96 18.40 -10.98
C GLU A 101 3.20 18.66 -11.85
N TYR A 102 3.48 19.92 -12.16
CA TYR A 102 4.59 20.26 -13.04
C TYR A 102 5.88 20.49 -12.26
N ASN A 103 6.86 19.60 -12.44
CA ASN A 103 8.20 19.75 -11.89
C ASN A 103 9.13 20.44 -12.90
N ARG A 104 9.86 21.48 -12.47
CA ARG A 104 10.77 22.24 -13.35
C ARG A 104 11.87 21.40 -14.01
N LYS A 105 12.29 20.29 -13.39
CA LYS A 105 13.36 19.42 -13.89
C LYS A 105 12.82 18.19 -14.62
N SER A 106 11.73 17.62 -14.12
CA SER A 106 11.20 16.33 -14.58
C SER A 106 9.97 16.44 -15.48
N GLY A 107 9.41 17.63 -15.66
CA GLY A 107 8.19 17.84 -16.43
C GLY A 107 6.93 17.42 -15.66
N PRO A 108 5.88 16.93 -16.34
CA PRO A 108 4.66 16.48 -15.68
C PRO A 108 4.93 15.23 -14.83
N MET A 109 4.49 15.28 -13.57
CA MET A 109 4.60 14.18 -12.61
C MET A 109 3.21 13.88 -12.04
N PRO A 110 2.96 12.66 -11.54
CA PRO A 110 1.78 12.41 -10.73
C PRO A 110 1.70 13.42 -9.56
N PRO A 111 0.50 13.84 -9.14
CA PRO A 111 0.35 14.82 -8.06
C PRO A 111 0.90 14.28 -6.74
N THR A 112 1.45 15.19 -5.94
CA THR A 112 1.95 14.84 -4.62
C THR A 112 0.83 14.77 -3.56
N VAL A 113 0.92 13.83 -2.63
CA VAL A 113 0.01 13.65 -1.49
C VAL A 113 0.81 13.47 -0.18
N PRO A 114 0.25 13.85 0.98
CA PRO A 114 0.91 13.61 2.26
C PRO A 114 1.31 12.13 2.44
N VAL A 115 2.32 11.89 3.28
CA VAL A 115 2.80 10.54 3.62
C VAL A 115 1.62 9.65 4.04
N GLU A 116 1.43 8.52 3.34
CA GLU A 116 0.40 7.52 3.61
C GLU A 116 1.01 6.21 4.14
N GLU A 117 0.17 5.24 4.55
CA GLU A 117 0.63 3.97 5.14
C GLU A 117 1.62 3.19 4.25
N LEU A 118 1.45 3.23 2.92
CA LEU A 118 2.27 2.47 1.97
C LEU A 118 3.49 3.24 1.44
N CYS A 119 3.66 4.48 1.85
CA CYS A 119 4.76 5.32 1.43
C CYS A 119 5.29 6.06 2.64
N ILE A 120 6.41 5.56 3.17
CA ILE A 120 7.04 6.07 4.37
C ILE A 120 8.27 6.87 3.93
N SER A 121 8.22 8.19 4.13
CA SER A 121 9.42 9.02 4.00
C SER A 121 10.00 9.33 5.38
N PRO A 122 11.32 9.19 5.58
CA PRO A 122 12.00 9.67 6.79
C PRO A 122 11.95 11.19 6.93
N ASP A 123 11.71 11.89 5.83
CA ASP A 123 11.58 13.34 5.75
C ASP A 123 10.11 13.72 5.61
N ARG A 124 9.56 14.43 6.61
CA ARG A 124 8.13 14.82 6.66
C ARG A 124 7.73 15.80 5.57
N GLU A 125 8.71 16.40 4.88
CA GLU A 125 8.46 17.28 3.72
C GLU A 125 8.27 16.51 2.41
N LYS A 126 8.59 15.21 2.35
CA LYS A 126 8.46 14.43 1.13
C LYS A 126 7.10 13.77 1.04
N SER A 127 6.31 14.30 0.14
CA SER A 127 5.05 13.75 -0.30
C SER A 127 5.23 12.48 -1.15
N CYS A 128 4.21 11.62 -1.10
CA CYS A 128 4.06 10.46 -1.97
C CYS A 128 3.37 10.86 -3.28
N TYR A 129 3.37 9.98 -4.26
CA TYR A 129 2.73 10.23 -5.55
C TYR A 129 1.37 9.55 -5.62
N LYS A 130 0.36 10.32 -6.06
CA LYS A 130 -1.01 9.85 -6.27
C LYS A 130 -1.12 9.19 -7.65
N THR A 131 -1.45 7.91 -7.67
CA THR A 131 -1.66 7.13 -8.91
C THR A 131 -2.84 6.18 -8.73
N GLY A 132 -3.21 5.44 -9.80
CA GLY A 132 -4.25 4.41 -9.76
C GLY A 132 -3.96 3.22 -8.86
N ASP A 133 -2.69 2.99 -8.49
CA ASP A 133 -2.31 1.92 -7.56
C ASP A 133 -1.41 2.47 -6.44
N GLN A 134 -1.80 2.25 -5.19
CA GLN A 134 -1.09 2.78 -4.02
C GLN A 134 0.37 2.27 -3.91
N ARG A 135 0.69 1.15 -4.57
CA ARG A 135 2.03 0.55 -4.55
C ARG A 135 3.03 1.28 -5.43
N ALA A 136 2.61 2.25 -6.26
CA ALA A 136 3.50 3.02 -7.14
C ALA A 136 4.73 3.60 -6.41
N ASN A 137 4.57 3.91 -5.12
CA ASN A 137 5.59 4.51 -4.26
C ASN A 137 6.56 3.51 -3.61
N GLN A 138 6.43 2.20 -3.83
CA GLN A 138 7.25 1.21 -3.15
C GLN A 138 8.74 1.31 -3.52
N ASN A 139 9.03 1.66 -4.77
CA ASN A 139 10.39 1.93 -5.23
C ASN A 139 10.37 2.94 -6.39
N PRO A 140 11.46 3.70 -6.61
CA PRO A 140 11.51 4.75 -7.63
C PRO A 140 11.33 4.25 -9.08
N PHE A 141 11.71 2.99 -9.35
CA PHE A 141 11.58 2.43 -10.68
C PHE A 141 10.11 2.17 -11.03
N LEU A 142 9.33 1.62 -10.09
CA LEU A 142 7.90 1.44 -10.27
C LEU A 142 7.20 2.78 -10.51
N LEU A 143 7.53 3.82 -9.73
CA LEU A 143 7.01 5.17 -9.95
C LEU A 143 7.31 5.69 -11.36
N THR A 144 8.50 5.41 -11.90
CA THR A 144 8.87 5.83 -13.26
C THR A 144 7.94 5.22 -14.31
N VAL A 145 7.56 3.95 -14.14
CA VAL A 145 6.59 3.29 -15.02
C VAL A 145 5.22 3.99 -14.92
N HIS A 146 4.76 4.31 -13.70
CA HIS A 146 3.52 5.05 -13.51
C HIS A 146 3.54 6.47 -14.10
N THR A 147 4.67 7.17 -14.07
CA THR A 147 4.83 8.50 -14.66
C THR A 147 4.87 8.46 -16.19
N TYR A 148 5.38 7.36 -16.77
CA TYR A 148 5.48 7.21 -18.21
C TYR A 148 4.13 6.90 -18.88
N LEU A 149 3.25 6.19 -18.16
CA LEU A 149 1.90 5.81 -18.62
C LEU A 149 0.89 6.94 -18.40
#